data_AF-A0A2E0BNU6-F1
#
_entry.id   AF-A0A2E0BNU6-F1
#
_cell.length_a   1.000
_cell.length_b   1.000
_cell.length_c   1.000
_cell.angle_alpha   90.00
_cell.angle_beta   90.00
_cell.angle_gamma   90.00
#
_symmetry.space_group_name_H-M   'P 1'
#
loop_
_entity.id
_entity.type
_entity.pdbx_description
1 polymer ?
#
loop_
_entity_poly.entity_id
_entity_poly.type
_entity_poly.pdbx_seq_one_letter_code
_entity_poly.pdbx_strand_id
1 'polypeptide(L)' 'MKEVIKYIVLDRKNRKMGGYSTKLQIGCPKKMAIQNAEQSNGTVFAVDEDGDMREVYPKDKLK' A
#
# COMPACT_ATOMS: atom_id res chain seq x y z
N MET A 1 0.69 11.66 14.68
CA MET A 1 0.75 10.76 13.50
C MET A 1 -0.51 11.00 12.70
N LYS A 2 -0.38 11.26 11.40
CA LYS A 2 -1.54 11.48 10.53
C LYS A 2 -2.18 10.14 10.15
N GLU A 3 -3.50 10.13 9.98
CA GLU A 3 -4.28 8.91 9.77
C GLU A 3 -4.05 8.34 8.37
N VAL A 4 -3.87 7.03 8.24
CA VAL A 4 -3.74 6.37 6.93
C VAL A 4 -5.14 6.21 6.31
N ILE A 5 -5.35 6.81 5.14
CA ILE A 5 -6.64 6.76 4.43
C ILE A 5 -6.70 5.70 3.33
N LYS A 6 -5.56 5.27 2.77
CA LYS A 6 -5.52 4.21 1.76
C LYS A 6 -4.15 3.58 1.65
N TYR A 7 -4.12 2.39 1.07
CA TYR A 7 -2.92 1.68 0.67
C TYR A 7 -2.88 1.60 -0.85
N ILE A 8 -1.76 1.96 -1.47
CA ILE A 8 -1.53 1.83 -2.92
C ILE A 8 -0.52 0.73 -3.16
N VAL A 9 -0.71 -0.06 -4.21
CA VAL A 9 0.23 -1.07 -4.66
C VAL A 9 0.84 -0.62 -5.97
N LEU A 10 2.16 -0.54 -6.02
CA LEU A 10 2.92 -0.24 -7.23
C LEU A 10 3.73 -1.46 -7.64
N ASP A 11 3.83 -1.74 -8.94
CA ASP A 11 4.76 -2.76 -9.44
C ASP A 11 6.20 -2.22 -9.50
N ARG A 12 7.14 -3.07 -9.95
CA ARG A 12 8.56 -2.70 -10.12
C ARG A 12 8.82 -1.60 -11.15
N LYS A 13 7.84 -1.27 -12.00
CA LYS A 13 7.89 -0.19 -12.99
C LYS A 13 7.12 1.05 -12.51
N ASN A 14 6.80 1.13 -11.21
CA ASN A 14 6.00 2.21 -10.59
C ASN A 14 4.60 2.37 -11.19
N ARG A 15 4.02 1.31 -11.77
CA ARG A 15 2.65 1.32 -12.27
C ARG A 15 1.70 0.93 -11.15
N LYS A 16 0.56 1.63 -11.05
CA LYS A 16 -0.45 1.36 -10.04
C LYS A 16 -1.15 0.03 -10.33
N MET A 17 -1.01 -0.92 -9.42
CA MET A 17 -1.63 -2.25 -9.49
C MET A 17 -2.93 -2.34 -8.69
N GLY A 18 -3.08 -1.53 -7.65
CA GLY A 18 -4.26 -1.56 -6.79
C GLY A 18 -4.32 -0.40 -5.80
N GLY A 19 -5.50 -0.16 -5.24
CA GLY A 19 -5.74 0.84 -4.20
C GLY A 19 -6.82 0.37 -3.24
N TYR A 20 -6.55 0.46 -1.94
CA TYR A 20 -7.39 -0.07 -0.88
C TYR A 20 -7.65 1.02 0.17
N SER A 21 -8.85 1.59 0.16
CA SER A 21 -9.23 2.69 1.07
C SER A 21 -9.62 2.15 2.44
N THR A 22 -9.15 2.79 3.51
CA THR A 22 -9.53 2.43 4.88
C THR A 22 -10.98 2.78 5.20
N LYS A 23 -11.57 3.73 4.47
CA LYS A 23 -12.97 4.16 4.64
C LYS A 23 -13.97 3.37 3.78
N LEU A 24 -13.53 2.76 2.67
CA LEU A 24 -14.42 2.08 1.71
C LEU A 24 -14.31 0.56 1.71
N GLN A 25 -13.16 -0.01 2.09
CA GLN A 25 -12.95 -1.45 2.01
C GLN A 25 -13.43 -2.16 3.26
N ILE A 26 -14.24 -3.21 3.09
CA ILE A 26 -14.60 -4.13 4.18
C ILE A 26 -13.38 -5.03 4.48
N GLY A 27 -12.99 -5.15 5.75
CA GLY A 27 -11.90 -6.01 6.20
C GLY A 27 -10.60 -5.24 6.51
N CYS A 28 -9.44 -5.82 6.18
CA CYS A 28 -8.13 -5.22 6.44
C CYS A 28 -7.47 -4.74 5.13
N PRO A 29 -7.68 -3.46 4.73
CA PRO A 29 -7.09 -2.86 3.52
C PRO A 29 -5.59 -3.12 3.35
N LYS A 30 -4.84 -3.03 4.46
CA LYS A 30 -3.40 -3.30 4.48
C LYS A 30 -3.07 -4.72 4.04
N LYS A 31 -3.79 -5.71 4.57
CA LYS A 31 -3.56 -7.13 4.27
C LYS A 31 -3.87 -7.42 2.80
N MET A 32 -4.95 -6.86 2.27
CA MET A 32 -5.31 -7.01 0.85
C MET A 32 -4.27 -6.37 -0.08
N ALA A 33 -3.75 -5.19 0.28
CA ALA A 33 -2.68 -4.54 -0.47
C ALA A 33 -1.39 -5.37 -0.49
N ILE A 34 -1.01 -5.96 0.65
CA ILE A 34 0.15 -6.86 0.75
C ILE A 34 -0.03 -8.09 -0.14
N GLN A 35 -1.20 -8.74 -0.12
CA GLN A 35 -1.48 -9.90 -0.97
C GLN A 35 -1.36 -9.57 -2.47
N ASN A 36 -1.83 -8.39 -2.89
CA ASN A 36 -1.66 -7.93 -4.28
C ASN A 36 -0.19 -7.67 -4.61
N ALA A 37 0.56 -7.05 -3.68
CA ALA A 37 1.99 -6.83 -3.85
C ALA A 37 2.77 -8.15 -3.96
N GLU A 38 2.42 -9.18 -3.20
CA GLU A 38 3.03 -10.52 -3.28
C GLU A 38 2.80 -11.15 -4.67
N GLN A 39 1.59 -11.04 -5.21
CA GLN A 39 1.24 -11.59 -6.53
C GLN A 39 1.88 -10.83 -7.69
N SER A 40 2.07 -9.51 -7.54
CA SER A 40 2.61 -8.63 -8.58
C SER A 40 4.11 -8.32 -8.41
N ASN A 41 4.74 -8.85 -7.36
CA ASN A 41 6.11 -8.53 -6.98
C ASN A 41 6.32 -7.01 -6.79
N GLY A 42 5.30 -6.37 -6.20
CA GLY A 42 5.17 -4.94 -6.01
C GLY A 42 5.53 -4.44 -4.61
N THR A 43 5.31 -3.16 -4.41
CA THR A 43 5.55 -2.41 -3.16
C THR A 43 4.23 -1.78 -2.71
N VAL A 44 3.98 -1.79 -1.40
CA VAL A 44 2.79 -1.14 -0.81
C VAL A 44 3.19 0.17 -0.16
N PHE A 45 2.48 1.23 -0.50
CA PHE A 45 2.57 2.54 0.13
C PHE A 45 1.31 2.82 0.94
N ALA A 46 1.48 3.25 2.19
CA ALA A 46 0.41 3.87 2.96
C ALA A 46 0.34 5.35 2.61
N VAL A 47 -0.86 5.85 2.36
CA VAL A 47 -1.15 7.26 2.08
C VAL A 47 -1.94 7.83 3.24
N ASP A 48 -1.50 8.95 3.78
CA ASP A 48 -2.21 9.67 4.82
C ASP A 48 -3.14 10.76 4.27
N GLU A 49 -3.79 11.49 5.16
CA GLU A 49 -4.77 12.54 4.82
C GLU A 49 -4.20 13.71 4.01
N ASP A 50 -2.90 13.96 4.09
CA ASP A 50 -2.22 15.02 3.32
C ASP A 50 -1.71 14.51 1.98
N GLY A 51 -1.84 13.21 1.73
CA GLY A 51 -1.35 12.56 0.52
C GLY A 51 0.10 12.09 0.62
N ASP A 52 0.73 12.17 1.79
CA ASP A 52 2.10 11.70 1.98
C ASP A 52 2.14 10.17 1.85
N MET A 53 3.12 9.67 1.09
CA MET A 53 3.30 8.26 0.79
C MET A 53 4.48 7.70 1.59
N ARG A 54 4.23 6.64 2.37
CA ARG A 54 5.29 5.87 3.05
C ARG A 54 5.26 4.41 2.66
N GLU A 55 6.41 3.83 2.33
CA GLU A 55 6.53 2.40 2.07
C GLU A 55 6.21 1.60 3.34
N VAL A 56 5.36 0.59 3.22
CA VAL A 56 4.96 -0.30 4.33
C VAL A 56 5.13 -1.79 4.01
N TYR A 57 5.49 -2.12 2.76
CA TYR A 57 5.85 -3.45 2.29
C TYR A 57 6.68 -3.34 0.99
N PRO A 58 7.74 -4.14 0.79
CA PRO A 58 8.23 -5.20 1.69
C PRO A 58 8.89 -4.62 2.95
N LYS A 59 8.87 -5.39 4.05
CA LYS A 59 9.49 -4.95 5.33
C LYS A 59 11.01 -4.84 5.26
N ASP A 60 11.65 -5.48 4.29
CA ASP A 60 13.10 -5.74 4.27
C ASP A 60 13.79 -5.24 2.99
N LYS A 61 13.76 -3.93 2.74
CA LYS A 61 14.69 -3.29 1.78
C LYS A 61 15.76 -2.40 2.43
N LEU A 62 15.92 -2.47 3.75
CA LEU A 62 17.15 -2.04 4.42
C LEU A 62 18.13 -3.22 4.38
N LYS A 63 18.91 -3.31 3.30
CA LYS A 63 20.18 -4.04 3.29
C LYS A 63 21.27 -3.16 3.87
#